data_AF-A0A978TIF5-F1
#
_entry.id   AF-A0A978TIF5-F1
#
_cell.length_a   1.000
_cell.length_b   1.000
_cell.length_c   1.000
_cell.angle_alpha   90.00
_cell.angle_beta   90.00
_cell.angle_gamma   90.00
#
_symmetry.space_group_name_H-M   'P 1'
#
loop_
_entity.id
_entity.type
_entity.pdbx_description
1 polymer ?
#
loop_
_entity_poly.entity_id
_entity_poly.type
_entity_poly.pdbx_seq_one_letter_code
_entity_poly.pdbx_strand_id
1 'polypeptide(L)'
;REVPVVGLVDELVGLAAYMHVDALNRLLQEGPTFSGAYLKVDPLHLQPLYRQLKRTPAVASVAQRQTALQQFEDTIAATSGMMNSFIMLFACIIAVAVVYNAARIALSERSRELATLRIIGFTQREIAFILLGEQAVLTLAAVPLGWLLGYGLAWLLNHSPAMDTELFRVPFIIQPATYGIAFGVTVLAAAGSGLLIVRQLQHLDLIAVLKTRE
;
A
#
# COMPACT_ATOMS: atom_id res chain seq x y z
N ARG A 1 38.44 25.64 -5.98
CA ARG A 1 37.96 26.58 -4.93
C ARG A 1 37.35 25.72 -3.84
N GLU A 2 37.79 25.87 -2.60
CA GLU A 2 37.27 25.10 -1.47
C GLU A 2 36.29 25.96 -0.68
N VAL A 3 35.17 25.38 -0.26
CA VAL A 3 34.14 26.06 0.51
C VAL A 3 33.77 25.19 1.71
N PRO A 4 33.77 25.73 2.95
CA PRO A 4 33.40 24.96 4.12
C PRO A 4 31.90 24.60 4.09
N VAL A 5 31.59 23.34 4.37
CA VAL A 5 30.21 22.88 4.58
C VAL A 5 29.76 23.27 5.98
N VAL A 6 28.73 24.12 6.06
CA VAL A 6 28.20 24.65 7.33
C VAL A 6 26.99 23.86 7.86
N GLY A 7 26.39 23.00 7.03
CA GLY A 7 25.23 22.20 7.39
C GLY A 7 24.81 21.27 6.26
N LEU A 8 23.93 20.34 6.58
CA LEU A 8 23.33 19.39 5.65
C LEU A 8 21.81 19.58 5.65
N VAL A 9 21.20 19.38 4.49
CA VAL A 9 19.74 19.45 4.29
C VAL A 9 19.30 18.14 3.68
N ASP A 10 18.21 17.56 4.20
CA ASP A 10 17.60 16.37 3.61
C ASP A 10 16.83 16.76 2.34
N GLU A 11 17.39 16.38 1.19
CA GLU A 11 16.70 16.45 -0.11
C GLU A 11 16.16 15.09 -0.51
N LEU A 12 14.92 15.10 -1.01
CA LEU A 12 14.27 13.88 -1.53
C LEU A 12 14.58 13.62 -3.00
N VAL A 13 15.08 14.64 -3.71
CA VAL A 13 15.27 14.61 -5.17
C VAL A 13 16.54 15.36 -5.54
N GLY A 14 17.42 14.69 -6.28
CA GLY A 14 18.64 15.27 -6.83
C GLY A 14 19.74 15.56 -5.79
N LEU A 15 20.73 16.32 -6.25
CA LEU A 15 21.87 16.78 -5.46
C LEU A 15 21.98 18.29 -5.61
N ALA A 16 21.54 19.06 -4.60
CA ALA A 16 21.73 20.50 -4.57
C ALA A 16 22.67 20.94 -3.44
N ALA A 17 23.33 22.07 -3.69
CA ALA A 17 24.10 22.80 -2.69
C ALA A 17 23.52 24.20 -2.54
N TYR A 18 23.39 24.65 -1.29
CA TYR A 18 22.80 25.94 -0.97
C TYR A 18 23.88 26.90 -0.47
N MET A 19 23.86 28.13 -0.99
CA MET A 19 24.79 29.19 -0.60
C MET A 19 24.09 30.54 -0.68
N HIS A 20 24.54 31.51 0.11
CA HIS A 20 24.11 32.89 -0.03
C HIS A 20 24.50 33.44 -1.41
N VAL A 21 23.57 34.13 -2.09
CA VAL A 21 23.78 34.58 -3.48
C VAL A 21 25.00 35.49 -3.64
N ASP A 22 25.24 36.40 -2.69
CA ASP A 22 26.44 37.28 -2.75
C ASP A 22 27.74 36.50 -2.61
N ALA A 23 27.75 35.44 -1.79
CA ALA A 23 28.91 34.59 -1.63
C ALA A 23 29.15 33.75 -2.89
N LEU A 24 28.08 33.23 -3.49
CA LEU A 24 28.13 32.48 -4.75
C LEU A 24 28.63 33.36 -5.91
N ASN A 25 28.11 34.57 -6.07
CA ASN A 25 28.53 35.48 -7.14
C ASN A 25 30.00 35.87 -7.00
N ARG A 26 30.48 36.16 -5.79
CA ARG A 26 31.92 36.36 -5.52
C ARG A 26 32.74 35.11 -5.84
N LEU A 27 32.23 33.94 -5.48
CA LEU A 27 32.88 32.66 -5.73
C LEU A 27 32.94 32.33 -7.22
N LEU A 28 31.95 32.72 -8.03
CA LEU A 28 31.90 32.48 -9.48
C LEU A 28 32.54 33.62 -10.30
N GLN A 29 32.86 34.75 -9.67
CA GLN A 29 33.29 35.99 -10.32
C GLN A 29 32.24 36.57 -11.28
N GLU A 30 30.98 36.41 -10.91
CA GLU A 30 29.83 36.97 -11.62
C GLU A 30 29.32 38.25 -10.93
N GLY A 31 28.61 39.09 -11.68
CA GLY A 31 27.93 40.28 -11.15
C GLY A 31 26.68 39.91 -10.32
N PRO A 32 25.85 40.90 -9.93
CA PRO A 32 24.58 40.65 -9.23
C PRO A 32 23.52 40.11 -10.21
N THR A 33 23.72 38.88 -10.69
CA THR A 33 22.84 38.18 -11.63
C THR A 33 21.98 37.17 -10.90
N PHE A 34 20.72 37.05 -11.33
CA PHE A 34 19.75 36.11 -10.77
C PHE A 34 19.14 35.28 -11.91
N SER A 35 19.09 33.97 -11.73
CA SER A 35 18.43 33.06 -12.68
C SER A 35 16.91 32.96 -12.47
N GLY A 36 16.43 33.27 -11.26
CA GLY A 36 15.02 33.23 -10.92
C GLY A 36 14.74 33.69 -9.49
N ALA A 37 13.45 33.77 -9.16
CA ALA A 37 12.98 34.12 -7.81
C ALA A 37 11.75 33.27 -7.45
N TYR A 38 11.70 32.81 -6.20
CA TYR A 38 10.53 32.15 -5.64
C TYR A 38 9.65 33.16 -4.92
N LEU A 39 8.38 33.25 -5.31
CA LEU A 39 7.42 34.18 -4.74
C LEU A 39 6.33 33.43 -4.00
N LYS A 40 6.07 33.81 -2.75
CA LYS A 40 4.86 33.38 -2.02
C LYS A 40 3.76 34.39 -2.29
N VAL A 41 2.67 33.94 -2.90
CA VAL A 41 1.60 34.80 -3.39
C VAL A 41 0.28 34.35 -2.79
N ASP A 42 -0.58 35.30 -2.45
CA ASP A 42 -1.97 35.04 -2.05
C ASP A 42 -2.74 34.33 -3.20
N PRO A 43 -3.41 33.18 -2.95
CA PRO A 43 -4.20 32.47 -3.94
C PRO A 43 -5.20 33.35 -4.72
N LEU A 44 -5.79 34.37 -4.08
CA LEU A 44 -6.76 35.28 -4.73
C LEU A 44 -6.11 36.16 -5.82
N HIS A 45 -4.83 36.47 -5.65
CA HIS A 45 -4.06 37.36 -6.53
C HIS A 45 -3.15 36.61 -7.51
N LEU A 46 -3.10 35.28 -7.41
CA LEU A 46 -2.19 34.45 -8.18
C LEU A 46 -2.46 34.53 -9.70
N GLN A 47 -3.72 34.43 -10.13
CA GLN A 47 -4.08 34.45 -11.55
C GLN A 47 -3.85 35.80 -12.24
N PRO A 48 -4.20 36.95 -11.62
CA PRO A 48 -3.81 38.27 -12.13
C PRO A 48 -2.29 38.43 -12.25
N LEU A 49 -1.54 38.06 -11.19
CA LEU A 49 -0.08 38.19 -11.16
C LEU A 49 0.59 37.30 -12.23
N TYR A 50 0.14 36.06 -12.37
CA TYR A 50 0.65 35.13 -13.38
C TYR A 50 0.51 35.69 -14.80
N ARG A 51 -0.64 36.28 -15.12
CA ARG A 51 -0.90 36.93 -16.42
C ARG A 51 -0.01 38.15 -16.64
N GLN A 52 0.23 38.95 -15.60
CA GLN A 52 1.12 40.11 -15.68
C GLN A 52 2.57 39.70 -15.91
N LEU A 53 3.07 38.73 -15.14
CA LEU A 53 4.45 38.22 -15.26
C LEU A 53 4.69 37.59 -16.64
N LYS A 54 3.73 36.82 -17.18
CA LYS A 54 3.82 36.26 -18.54
C LYS A 54 3.92 37.31 -19.66
N ARG A 55 3.44 38.53 -19.42
CA ARG A 55 3.50 39.64 -20.41
C ARG A 55 4.71 40.54 -20.21
N THR A 56 5.52 40.29 -19.19
CA THR A 56 6.70 41.12 -18.87
C THR A 56 7.87 40.66 -19.73
N PRO A 57 8.44 41.50 -20.62
CA PRO A 57 9.46 41.07 -21.59
C PRO A 57 10.75 40.51 -20.98
N ALA A 58 11.07 40.89 -19.74
CA ALA A 58 12.25 40.43 -19.02
C ALA A 58 12.07 39.05 -18.34
N VAL A 59 10.85 38.50 -18.33
CA VAL A 59 10.53 37.23 -17.68
C VAL A 59 10.45 36.13 -18.72
N ALA A 60 11.46 35.26 -18.75
CA ALA A 60 11.53 34.17 -19.72
C ALA A 60 10.48 33.07 -19.47
N SER A 61 10.20 32.74 -18.20
CA SER A 61 9.20 31.73 -17.84
C SER A 61 8.60 32.00 -16.45
N VAL A 62 7.36 31.52 -16.26
CA VAL A 62 6.67 31.56 -14.97
C VAL A 62 6.09 30.18 -14.72
N ALA A 63 6.60 29.49 -13.70
CA ALA A 63 6.12 28.18 -13.27
C ALA A 63 5.31 28.32 -11.98
N GLN A 64 4.10 27.76 -11.96
CA GLN A 64 3.30 27.67 -10.75
C GLN A 64 3.56 26.33 -10.08
N ARG A 65 4.09 26.36 -8.85
CA ARG A 65 4.38 25.15 -8.06
C ARG A 65 3.15 24.26 -7.92
N GLN A 66 1.97 24.83 -7.72
CA GLN A 66 0.74 24.04 -7.54
C GLN A 66 0.30 23.30 -8.80
N THR A 67 0.41 23.93 -9.97
CA THR A 67 0.10 23.26 -11.24
C THR A 67 1.12 22.16 -11.54
N ALA A 68 2.40 22.40 -11.25
CA ALA A 68 3.44 21.39 -11.38
C ALA A 68 3.19 20.20 -10.43
N LEU A 69 2.78 20.46 -9.19
CA LEU A 69 2.40 19.41 -8.23
C LEU A 69 1.17 18.62 -8.69
N GLN A 70 0.12 19.29 -9.15
CA GLN A 70 -1.08 18.62 -9.67
C GLN A 70 -0.76 17.74 -10.89
N GLN A 71 0.01 18.27 -11.85
CA GLN A 71 0.43 17.49 -13.01
C GLN A 71 1.29 16.28 -12.62
N PHE A 72 2.14 16.44 -11.61
CA PHE A 72 2.95 15.35 -11.07
C PHE A 72 2.08 14.29 -10.39
N GLU A 73 1.13 14.70 -9.55
CA GLU A 73 0.14 13.82 -8.91
C GLU A 73 -0.69 13.06 -9.95
N ASP A 74 -1.21 13.74 -10.97
CA ASP A 74 -2.00 13.14 -12.05
C ASP A 74 -1.17 12.12 -12.85
N THR A 75 0.09 12.46 -13.16
CA THR A 75 0.99 11.56 -13.89
C THR A 75 1.32 10.31 -13.07
N ILE A 76 1.63 10.46 -11.78
CA ILE A 76 1.87 9.32 -10.89
C ILE A 76 0.60 8.48 -10.74
N ALA A 77 -0.56 9.11 -10.55
CA ALA A 77 -1.83 8.41 -10.42
C ALA A 77 -2.18 7.61 -11.69
N ALA A 78 -1.96 8.17 -12.88
CA ALA A 78 -2.22 7.50 -14.14
C ALA A 78 -1.26 6.32 -14.37
N THR A 79 0.05 6.53 -14.16
CA THR A 79 1.07 5.53 -14.50
C THR A 79 1.20 4.44 -13.43
N SER A 80 1.26 4.82 -12.15
CA SER A 80 1.43 3.88 -11.03
C SER A 80 0.11 3.38 -10.48
N GLY A 81 -0.97 4.19 -10.52
CA GLY A 81 -2.27 3.80 -9.96
C GLY A 81 -2.91 2.63 -10.70
N MET A 82 -2.77 2.56 -12.03
CA MET A 82 -3.26 1.44 -12.81
C MET A 82 -2.53 0.14 -12.46
N MET A 83 -1.20 0.15 -12.47
CA MET A 83 -0.37 -1.01 -12.11
C MET A 83 -0.65 -1.49 -10.68
N ASN A 84 -0.72 -0.56 -9.72
CA ASN A 84 -1.02 -0.89 -8.33
C ASN A 84 -2.39 -1.53 -8.18
N SER A 85 -3.40 -1.04 -8.90
CA SER A 85 -4.76 -1.60 -8.88
C SER A 85 -4.79 -3.05 -9.41
N PHE A 86 -4.03 -3.34 -10.48
CA PHE A 86 -3.90 -4.71 -10.99
C PHE A 86 -3.21 -5.64 -10.00
N ILE A 87 -2.07 -5.25 -9.44
CA ILE A 87 -1.34 -6.06 -8.46
C ILE A 87 -2.22 -6.32 -7.23
N MET A 88 -2.92 -5.28 -6.75
CA MET A 88 -3.85 -5.37 -5.63
C MET A 88 -4.99 -6.35 -5.92
N LEU A 89 -5.58 -6.31 -7.12
CA LEU A 89 -6.61 -7.25 -7.54
C LEU A 89 -6.10 -8.70 -7.49
N PHE A 90 -4.94 -8.97 -8.09
CA PHE A 90 -4.34 -10.32 -8.05
C PHE A 90 -3.99 -10.77 -6.64
N ALA A 91 -3.44 -9.88 -5.81
CA ALA A 91 -3.15 -10.17 -4.41
C ALA A 91 -4.43 -10.58 -3.64
N CYS A 92 -5.54 -9.85 -3.84
CA CYS A 92 -6.83 -10.21 -3.27
C CYS A 92 -7.33 -11.58 -3.74
N ILE A 93 -7.24 -11.87 -5.04
CA ILE A 93 -7.65 -13.16 -5.60
C ILE A 93 -6.82 -14.30 -5.00
N ILE A 94 -5.50 -14.14 -4.92
CA ILE A 94 -4.59 -15.14 -4.33
C ILE A 94 -4.91 -15.34 -2.86
N ALA A 95 -5.11 -14.26 -2.10
CA ALA A 95 -5.46 -14.34 -0.68
C ALA A 95 -6.76 -15.15 -0.48
N VAL A 96 -7.81 -14.85 -1.24
CA VAL A 96 -9.08 -15.60 -1.20
C VAL A 96 -8.88 -17.06 -1.59
N ALA A 97 -8.13 -17.34 -2.65
CA ALA A 97 -7.87 -18.70 -3.12
C ALA A 97 -7.11 -19.54 -2.09
N VAL A 98 -6.09 -18.97 -1.45
CA VAL A 98 -5.30 -19.64 -0.40
C VAL A 98 -6.16 -19.93 0.83
N VAL A 99 -6.91 -18.95 1.32
CA VAL A 99 -7.81 -19.12 2.46
C VAL A 99 -8.88 -20.18 2.16
N TYR A 100 -9.47 -20.14 0.97
CA TYR A 100 -10.44 -21.13 0.52
C TYR A 100 -9.86 -22.55 0.49
N ASN A 101 -8.67 -22.72 -0.08
CA ASN A 101 -8.02 -24.03 -0.14
C ASN A 101 -7.68 -24.55 1.25
N ALA A 102 -7.15 -23.71 2.15
CA ALA A 102 -6.82 -24.09 3.51
C ALA A 102 -8.07 -24.57 4.28
N ALA A 103 -9.18 -23.83 4.18
CA ALA A 103 -10.45 -24.22 4.79
C ALA A 103 -11.02 -25.52 4.23
N ARG A 104 -10.93 -25.72 2.91
CA ARG A 104 -11.37 -26.97 2.26
C ARG A 104 -10.56 -28.16 2.76
N ILE A 105 -9.25 -28.00 2.90
CA ILE A 105 -8.35 -29.03 3.46
C ILE A 105 -8.76 -29.35 4.91
N ALA A 106 -8.91 -28.33 5.75
CA ALA A 106 -9.32 -28.49 7.15
C ALA A 106 -10.67 -29.23 7.28
N LEU A 107 -11.64 -28.92 6.43
CA LEU A 107 -12.93 -29.62 6.40
C LEU A 107 -12.78 -31.10 5.99
N SER A 108 -11.95 -31.39 4.97
CA SER A 108 -11.71 -32.75 4.49
C SER A 108 -11.07 -33.62 5.57
N GLU A 109 -10.07 -33.10 6.27
CA GLU A 109 -9.37 -33.79 7.36
C GLU A 109 -10.30 -34.08 8.54
N ARG A 110 -11.19 -33.14 8.87
CA ARG A 110 -12.09 -33.23 10.03
C ARG A 110 -13.44 -33.87 9.75
N SER A 111 -13.70 -34.29 8.51
CA SER A 111 -14.96 -34.95 8.12
C SER A 111 -15.37 -36.09 9.06
N ARG A 112 -14.41 -36.90 9.54
CA ARG A 112 -14.66 -37.99 10.50
C ARG A 112 -15.00 -37.49 11.91
N GLU A 113 -14.33 -36.46 12.39
CA GLU A 113 -14.61 -35.85 13.70
C GLU A 113 -16.02 -35.25 13.72
N LEU A 114 -16.41 -34.58 12.63
CA LEU A 114 -17.72 -33.97 12.44
C LEU A 114 -18.84 -35.01 12.38
N ALA A 115 -18.58 -36.17 11.76
CA ALA A 115 -19.51 -37.29 11.76
C ALA A 115 -19.74 -37.84 13.18
N THR A 116 -18.67 -38.00 13.96
CA THR A 116 -18.75 -38.44 15.37
C THR A 116 -19.52 -37.44 16.23
N LEU A 117 -19.29 -36.13 16.08
CA LEU A 117 -20.05 -35.09 16.78
C LEU A 117 -21.55 -35.16 16.47
N ARG A 118 -21.93 -35.39 15.20
CA ARG A 118 -23.33 -35.57 14.81
C ARG A 118 -23.96 -36.81 15.44
N ILE A 119 -23.21 -37.91 15.58
CA ILE A 119 -23.71 -39.14 16.24
C ILE A 119 -23.96 -38.92 17.74
N ILE A 120 -23.12 -38.09 18.39
CA ILE A 120 -23.26 -37.73 19.81
C ILE A 120 -24.43 -36.75 20.04
N GLY A 121 -25.06 -36.25 18.95
CA GLY A 121 -26.27 -35.42 19.00
C GLY A 121 -26.03 -33.93 18.79
N PHE A 122 -24.81 -33.51 18.41
CA PHE A 122 -24.57 -32.11 18.06
C PHE A 122 -25.33 -31.70 16.79
N THR A 123 -25.91 -30.50 16.85
CA THR A 123 -26.59 -29.88 15.72
C THR A 123 -25.58 -29.31 14.72
N GLN A 124 -26.01 -29.13 13.46
CA GLN A 124 -25.18 -28.52 12.41
C GLN A 124 -24.73 -27.10 12.79
N ARG A 125 -25.54 -26.37 13.57
CA ARG A 125 -25.21 -25.00 14.01
C ARG A 125 -24.09 -24.99 15.05
N GLU A 126 -24.12 -25.91 16.01
CA GLU A 126 -23.06 -26.02 17.03
C GLU A 126 -21.73 -26.42 16.40
N ILE A 127 -21.76 -27.37 15.46
CA ILE A 127 -20.59 -27.81 14.70
C ILE A 127 -20.01 -26.65 13.88
N ALA A 128 -20.86 -25.91 13.17
CA ALA A 128 -20.45 -24.74 12.40
C ALA A 128 -19.86 -23.65 13.30
N PHE A 129 -20.44 -23.41 14.48
CA PHE A 129 -19.92 -22.42 15.43
C PHE A 129 -18.51 -22.77 15.92
N ILE A 130 -18.24 -24.04 16.22
CA ILE A 130 -16.91 -24.50 16.63
C ILE A 130 -15.88 -24.27 15.51
N LEU A 131 -16.21 -24.69 14.28
CA LEU A 131 -15.33 -24.52 13.11
C LEU A 131 -15.06 -23.05 12.78
N LEU A 132 -16.10 -22.22 12.76
CA LEU A 132 -15.97 -20.79 12.47
C LEU A 132 -15.21 -20.06 13.58
N GLY A 133 -15.41 -20.46 14.84
CA GLY A 133 -14.67 -19.92 15.99
C GLY A 133 -13.18 -20.20 15.89
N GLU A 134 -12.80 -21.43 15.57
CA GLU A 134 -11.39 -21.78 15.37
C GLU A 134 -10.79 -21.03 14.17
N GLN A 135 -11.50 -20.99 13.05
CA GLN A 135 -11.05 -20.23 11.89
C GLN A 135 -10.88 -18.74 12.22
N ALA A 136 -11.78 -18.16 13.00
CA ALA A 136 -11.71 -16.77 13.43
C ALA A 136 -10.47 -16.51 14.30
N VAL A 137 -10.18 -17.40 15.27
CA VAL A 137 -8.99 -17.31 16.12
C VAL A 137 -7.72 -17.42 15.29
N LEU A 138 -7.64 -18.40 14.37
CA LEU A 138 -6.50 -18.55 13.47
C LEU A 138 -6.30 -17.33 12.56
N THR A 139 -7.39 -16.79 12.01
CA THR A 139 -7.35 -15.61 11.14
C THR A 139 -6.89 -14.38 11.93
N LEU A 140 -7.43 -14.17 13.13
CA LEU A 140 -7.06 -13.05 14.00
C LEU A 140 -5.60 -13.13 14.45
N ALA A 141 -5.06 -14.33 14.67
CA ALA A 141 -3.64 -14.53 14.97
C ALA A 141 -2.74 -14.33 13.74
N ALA A 142 -3.22 -14.73 12.55
CA ALA A 142 -2.47 -14.63 11.30
C ALA A 142 -2.34 -13.19 10.79
N VAL A 143 -3.36 -12.32 10.98
CA VAL A 143 -3.34 -10.92 10.54
C VAL A 143 -2.13 -10.13 11.06
N PRO A 144 -1.85 -10.05 12.37
CA PRO A 144 -0.72 -9.26 12.88
C PRO A 144 0.62 -9.84 12.42
N LEU A 145 0.74 -11.17 12.32
CA LEU A 145 1.92 -11.82 11.75
C LEU A 145 2.10 -11.45 10.27
N GLY A 146 1.03 -11.45 9.49
CA GLY A 146 1.03 -11.03 8.10
C GLY A 146 1.42 -9.56 7.93
N TRP A 147 0.94 -8.68 8.81
CA TRP A 147 1.33 -7.27 8.83
C TRP A 147 2.82 -7.09 9.15
N LEU A 148 3.34 -7.84 10.12
CA LEU A 148 4.74 -7.78 10.50
C LEU A 148 5.65 -8.27 9.36
N LEU A 149 5.32 -9.41 8.74
CA LEU A 149 6.08 -9.95 7.61
C LEU A 149 5.98 -9.04 6.39
N GLY A 150 4.79 -8.52 6.08
CA GLY A 150 4.57 -7.59 4.97
C GLY A 150 5.35 -6.29 5.15
N TYR A 151 5.35 -5.74 6.38
CA TYR A 151 6.18 -4.58 6.72
C TYR A 151 7.66 -4.88 6.55
N GLY A 152 8.15 -6.02 7.05
CA GLY A 152 9.55 -6.41 6.92
C GLY A 152 10.01 -6.56 5.47
N LEU A 153 9.19 -7.19 4.63
CA LEU A 153 9.45 -7.30 3.20
C LEU A 153 9.48 -5.93 2.51
N ALA A 154 8.50 -5.09 2.80
CA ALA A 154 8.41 -3.76 2.20
C ALA A 154 9.58 -2.86 2.66
N TRP A 155 10.02 -2.98 3.91
CA TRP A 155 11.20 -2.30 4.44
C TRP A 155 12.49 -2.75 3.75
N LEU A 156 12.65 -4.06 3.55
CA LEU A 156 13.82 -4.66 2.88
C LEU A 156 13.89 -4.27 1.40
N LEU A 157 12.75 -4.19 0.72
CA LEU A 157 12.68 -3.68 -0.65
C LEU A 157 13.10 -2.21 -0.73
N ASN A 158 12.67 -1.37 0.23
CA ASN A 158 13.04 0.04 0.25
C ASN A 158 14.53 0.27 0.51
N HIS A 159 15.17 -0.54 1.37
CA HIS A 159 16.62 -0.48 1.64
C HIS A 159 17.48 -1.18 0.58
N SER A 160 16.89 -1.69 -0.49
CA SER A 160 17.66 -2.34 -1.55
C SER A 160 18.40 -1.28 -2.38
N PRO A 161 19.67 -1.55 -2.80
CA PRO A 161 20.44 -0.62 -3.65
C PRO A 161 19.77 -0.30 -4.99
N ALA A 162 18.78 -1.10 -5.41
CA ALA A 162 18.00 -0.86 -6.60
C ALA A 162 17.02 0.31 -6.45
N MET A 163 16.62 0.64 -5.21
CA MET A 163 15.69 1.72 -4.89
C MET A 163 16.41 2.98 -4.39
N ASP A 164 17.59 2.86 -3.79
CA ASP A 164 18.48 3.99 -3.47
C ASP A 164 19.21 4.46 -4.74
N THR A 165 18.53 5.26 -5.55
CA THR A 165 19.12 5.89 -6.74
C THR A 165 19.59 7.30 -6.40
N GLU A 166 20.75 7.74 -6.90
CA GLU A 166 21.28 9.11 -6.66
C GLU A 166 20.32 10.24 -7.08
N LEU A 167 19.34 9.96 -7.93
CA LEU A 167 18.36 10.94 -8.40
C LEU A 167 17.12 11.08 -7.51
N PHE A 168 16.69 10.03 -6.80
CA PHE A 168 15.40 10.02 -6.10
C PHE A 168 15.45 9.13 -4.86
N ARG A 169 15.02 9.68 -3.72
CA ARG A 169 14.85 8.94 -2.46
C ARG A 169 13.37 8.77 -2.17
N VAL A 170 12.87 7.54 -2.24
CA VAL A 170 11.45 7.24 -1.98
C VAL A 170 11.25 6.98 -0.48
N PRO A 171 10.56 7.88 0.25
CA PRO A 171 10.35 7.68 1.68
C PRO A 171 9.43 6.48 1.90
N PHE A 172 9.86 5.56 2.78
CA PHE A 172 9.08 4.40 3.15
C PHE A 172 7.97 4.79 4.13
N ILE A 173 6.76 5.01 3.60
CA ILE A 173 5.58 5.37 4.39
C ILE A 173 4.45 4.42 4.06
N ILE A 174 4.04 3.59 5.02
CA ILE A 174 2.86 2.74 4.92
C ILE A 174 1.68 3.46 5.57
N GLN A 175 0.63 3.71 4.80
CA GLN A 175 -0.57 4.34 5.31
C GLN A 175 -1.41 3.35 6.14
N PRO A 176 -2.08 3.80 7.21
CA PRO A 176 -2.99 2.95 7.99
C PRO A 176 -4.10 2.30 7.16
N ALA A 177 -4.54 2.97 6.08
CA ALA A 177 -5.51 2.46 5.13
C ALA A 177 -5.05 1.13 4.49
N THR A 178 -3.75 0.97 4.22
CA THR A 178 -3.20 -0.26 3.63
C THR A 178 -3.41 -1.46 4.55
N TYR A 179 -3.16 -1.29 5.86
CA TYR A 179 -3.43 -2.34 6.86
C TYR A 179 -4.93 -2.63 6.98
N GLY A 180 -5.76 -1.59 6.95
CA GLY A 180 -7.21 -1.72 6.98
C GLY A 180 -7.75 -2.51 5.78
N ILE A 181 -7.26 -2.23 4.57
CA ILE A 181 -7.66 -2.96 3.36
C ILE A 181 -7.17 -4.41 3.42
N ALA A 182 -5.91 -4.65 3.82
CA ALA A 182 -5.37 -5.99 3.97
C ALA A 182 -6.22 -6.83 4.95
N PHE A 183 -6.55 -6.26 6.12
CA PHE A 183 -7.43 -6.89 7.09
C PHE A 183 -8.82 -7.16 6.51
N GLY A 184 -9.43 -6.17 5.86
CA GLY A 184 -10.75 -6.32 5.25
C GLY A 184 -10.79 -7.45 4.22
N VAL A 185 -9.79 -7.52 3.34
CA VAL A 185 -9.68 -8.60 2.34
C VAL A 185 -9.52 -9.96 3.00
N THR A 186 -8.65 -10.09 4.01
CA THR A 186 -8.44 -11.35 4.73
C THR A 186 -9.71 -11.80 5.47
N VAL A 187 -10.40 -10.88 6.14
CA VAL A 187 -11.65 -11.18 6.86
C VAL A 187 -12.76 -11.56 5.88
N LEU A 188 -12.91 -10.86 4.76
CA LEU A 188 -13.89 -11.19 3.73
C LEU A 188 -13.60 -12.56 3.10
N ALA A 189 -12.33 -12.88 2.83
CA ALA A 189 -11.91 -14.19 2.35
C ALA A 189 -12.25 -15.29 3.36
N ALA A 190 -11.93 -15.09 4.64
CA ALA A 190 -12.23 -16.03 5.71
C ALA A 190 -13.74 -16.21 5.89
N ALA A 191 -14.52 -15.13 5.91
CA ALA A 191 -15.97 -15.17 6.02
C ALA A 191 -16.61 -15.91 4.83
N GLY A 192 -16.18 -15.59 3.60
CA GLY A 192 -16.65 -16.26 2.39
C GLY A 192 -16.35 -17.77 2.41
N SER A 193 -15.15 -18.14 2.84
CA SER A 193 -14.75 -19.53 3.01
C SER A 193 -15.59 -20.25 4.09
N GLY A 194 -15.77 -19.62 5.25
CA GLY A 194 -16.58 -20.16 6.34
C GLY A 194 -18.05 -20.37 5.96
N LEU A 195 -18.64 -19.44 5.21
CA LEU A 195 -20.01 -19.58 4.66
C LEU A 195 -20.12 -20.80 3.72
N LEU A 196 -19.10 -21.07 2.92
CA LEU A 196 -19.07 -22.25 2.05
C LEU A 196 -18.98 -23.56 2.84
N ILE A 197 -18.17 -23.59 3.91
CA ILE A 197 -18.10 -24.76 4.81
C ILE A 197 -19.47 -25.04 5.41
N VAL A 198 -20.14 -24.01 5.93
CA VAL A 198 -21.48 -24.13 6.52
C VAL A 198 -22.47 -24.70 5.51
N ARG A 199 -22.43 -24.22 4.26
CA ARG A 199 -23.27 -24.74 3.17
C ARG A 199 -22.95 -26.20 2.83
N GLN A 200 -21.68 -26.58 2.79
CA GLN A 200 -21.30 -27.98 2.54
C GLN A 200 -21.73 -28.91 3.67
N LEU A 201 -21.65 -28.47 4.93
CA LEU A 201 -22.15 -29.24 6.09
C LEU A 201 -23.66 -29.49 6.04
N GLN A 202 -24.44 -28.56 5.49
CA GLN A 202 -25.88 -28.72 5.32
C GLN A 202 -26.23 -29.77 4.26
N HIS A 203 -25.40 -29.91 3.23
CA HIS A 203 -25.58 -30.88 2.15
C HIS A 203 -24.89 -32.22 2.38
N LEU A 204 -24.05 -32.35 3.42
CA LEU A 204 -23.42 -33.62 3.80
C LEU A 204 -24.47 -34.56 4.40
N ASP A 205 -24.96 -35.45 3.54
CA ASP A 205 -25.87 -36.53 3.88
C ASP A 205 -25.10 -37.58 4.69
N LEU A 206 -25.28 -37.56 6.01
CA LEU A 206 -24.54 -38.38 6.96
C LEU A 206 -24.74 -39.89 6.72
N ILE A 207 -25.79 -40.25 5.98
CA ILE A 207 -26.18 -41.62 5.65
C ILE A 207 -25.29 -42.21 4.54
N ALA A 208 -24.70 -41.39 3.67
CA ALA A 208 -23.86 -41.88 2.57
C ALA A 208 -22.45 -42.29 3.02
N VAL A 209 -21.88 -41.61 4.03
CA VAL A 209 -20.51 -41.89 4.54
C VAL A 209 -20.42 -43.24 5.27
N LEU A 210 -21.54 -43.74 5.80
CA LEU A 210 -21.65 -45.08 6.40
C LEU A 210 -21.80 -46.21 5.36
N LYS A 211 -22.14 -45.90 4.09
CA LYS A 211 -22.36 -46.92 3.04
C LYS A 211 -21.14 -47.19 2.15
N THR A 212 -20.06 -46.42 2.27
CA THR A 212 -18.83 -46.62 1.47
C THR A 212 -17.86 -47.67 2.05
N ARG A 213 -18.33 -48.53 2.96
CA ARG A 213 -17.60 -49.72 3.41
C ARG A 213 -18.51 -50.94 3.38
N GLU A 214 -18.83 -51.39 2.18
CA GLU A 214 -18.76 -52.80 1.79
C GLU A 214 -17.84 -52.91 0.58
#